data_AF-A0A1E1WGG7-F1
#
_entry.id   AF-A0A1E1WGG7-F1
#
_cell.length_a   1.000
_cell.length_b   1.000
_cell.length_c   1.000
_cell.angle_alpha   90.00
_cell.angle_beta   90.00
_cell.angle_gamma   90.00
#
_symmetry.space_group_name_H-M   'P 1'
#
loop_
_entity.id
_entity.type
_entity.pdbx_description
1 polymer ?
#
loop_
_entity_poly.entity_id
_entity_poly.type
_entity_poly.pdbx_seq_one_letter_code
_entity_poly.pdbx_strand_id
1 'polypeptide(L)'
;MRRKGLLSRKVILKSDTPTGDVLLDEALKHINSTDPPETVQSWIEYLSGETWNPMKLKYQLKNVRERLAKNLVEKGVLTTEKQNFLLFDMTTHPLTDNVVKCRLVKKVQEAALRRSITDVAHADKRSLALLMLAHSADVLENAFAPLSDEDYELATRRVRALLDLDFEAEAMRPDACEIMWAVFAAFTK
;
A
#
# COMPACT_ATOMS: atom_id res chain seq x y z
N MET A 1 23.47 9.79 22.24
CA MET A 1 22.69 8.55 22.01
C MET A 1 22.48 8.38 20.50
N ARG A 2 22.91 7.26 19.91
CA ARG A 2 22.70 6.98 18.47
C ARG A 2 21.21 6.68 18.26
N ARG A 3 20.56 7.36 17.30
CA ARG A 3 19.14 7.15 16.98
C ARG A 3 18.94 5.69 16.52
N LYS A 4 17.88 5.03 17.02
CA LYS A 4 17.51 3.67 16.60
C LYS A 4 17.22 3.64 15.10
N GLY A 5 17.65 2.58 14.41
CA GLY A 5 17.37 2.38 12.97
C GLY A 5 15.86 2.34 12.71
N LEU A 6 15.43 2.84 11.56
CA LEU A 6 14.05 3.02 11.14
C LEU A 6 13.16 1.80 11.41
N LEU A 7 13.60 0.60 11.02
CA LEU A 7 12.84 -0.65 11.22
C LEU A 7 12.76 -1.11 12.68
N SER A 8 13.67 -0.64 13.54
CA SER A 8 13.65 -0.94 14.97
C SER A 8 12.79 0.04 15.80
N ARG A 9 12.25 1.08 15.15
CA ARG A 9 11.35 2.05 15.80
C ARG A 9 9.97 1.44 15.96
N LYS A 10 9.31 1.75 17.08
CA LYS A 10 7.96 1.28 17.39
C LYS A 10 6.93 2.26 16.83
N VAL A 11 5.81 1.74 16.33
CA VAL A 11 4.66 2.51 15.87
C VAL A 11 3.91 3.03 17.09
N ILE A 12 3.72 4.34 17.16
CA ILE A 12 3.00 5.01 18.25
C ILE A 12 1.70 5.56 17.72
N LEU A 13 0.60 5.19 18.36
CA LEU A 13 -0.71 5.73 18.04
C LEU A 13 -0.83 7.17 18.56
N LYS A 14 -1.18 8.09 17.65
CA LYS A 14 -1.41 9.50 18.01
C LYS A 14 -2.88 9.86 18.18
N SER A 15 -3.76 9.18 17.46
CA SER A 15 -5.21 9.39 17.50
C SER A 15 -5.90 8.08 17.17
N ASP A 16 -6.93 7.73 17.94
CA ASP A 16 -7.79 6.57 17.78
C ASP A 16 -9.13 6.92 17.08
N THR A 17 -9.22 8.12 16.50
CA THR A 17 -10.42 8.55 15.78
C THR A 17 -10.68 7.63 14.57
N PRO A 18 -11.90 7.08 14.41
CA PRO A 18 -12.21 6.19 13.30
C PRO A 18 -12.12 6.91 11.96
N THR A 19 -11.61 6.21 10.96
CA THR A 19 -11.37 6.69 9.59
C THR A 19 -12.59 6.52 8.69
N GLY A 20 -13.51 5.61 9.05
CA GLY A 20 -14.65 5.24 8.23
C GLY A 20 -14.34 4.15 7.19
N ASP A 21 -13.10 3.67 7.11
CA ASP A 21 -12.75 2.47 6.35
C ASP A 21 -12.62 1.27 7.30
N VAL A 22 -13.42 0.24 7.05
CA VAL A 22 -13.51 -0.94 7.94
C VAL A 22 -12.16 -1.63 8.16
N LEU A 23 -11.28 -1.68 7.14
CA LEU A 23 -9.98 -2.34 7.26
C LEU A 23 -9.00 -1.48 8.08
N LEU A 24 -9.00 -0.16 7.83
CA LEU A 24 -8.17 0.77 8.58
C LEU A 24 -8.59 0.83 10.06
N ASP A 25 -9.89 0.84 10.34
CA ASP A 25 -10.42 0.92 11.69
C ASP A 25 -10.18 -0.37 12.49
N GLU A 26 -10.19 -1.53 11.84
CA GLU A 26 -9.80 -2.81 12.46
C GLU A 26 -8.31 -2.84 12.80
N ALA A 27 -7.44 -2.44 11.87
CA ALA A 27 -6.01 -2.31 12.13
C ALA A 27 -5.73 -1.29 13.26
N LEU A 28 -6.43 -0.15 13.24
CA LEU A 28 -6.34 0.89 14.28
C LEU A 28 -6.70 0.34 15.67
N LYS A 29 -7.76 -0.46 15.76
CA LYS A 29 -8.18 -1.12 17.01
C LYS A 29 -7.10 -2.09 17.53
N HIS A 30 -6.46 -2.87 16.64
CA HIS A 30 -5.35 -3.73 17.04
C HIS A 30 -4.16 -2.92 17.55
N ILE A 31 -3.79 -1.84 16.85
CA ILE A 31 -2.71 -0.94 17.25
C ILE A 31 -2.98 -0.31 18.62
N ASN A 32 -4.20 0.19 18.84
CA ASN A 32 -4.58 0.84 20.09
C ASN A 32 -4.56 -0.13 21.30
N SER A 33 -4.95 -1.38 21.09
CA SER A 33 -5.04 -2.39 22.16
C SER A 33 -3.73 -3.15 22.43
N THR A 34 -2.65 -2.83 21.72
CA THR A 34 -1.38 -3.56 21.82
C THR A 34 -0.37 -2.79 22.66
N ASP A 35 0.04 -3.39 23.77
CA ASP A 35 1.09 -2.91 24.66
C ASP A 35 2.03 -4.08 25.01
N PRO A 36 3.37 -3.95 24.88
CA PRO A 36 4.11 -2.79 24.39
C PRO A 36 3.92 -2.52 22.88
N PRO A 37 4.19 -1.29 22.41
CA PRO A 37 4.15 -0.94 20.99
C PRO A 37 5.06 -1.80 20.12
N GLU A 38 4.64 -2.04 18.87
CA GLU A 38 5.32 -2.93 17.92
C GLU A 38 5.96 -2.21 16.73
N THR A 39 6.92 -2.85 16.06
CA THR A 39 7.59 -2.27 14.88
C THR A 39 6.69 -2.34 13.65
N VAL A 40 7.03 -1.58 12.60
CA VAL A 40 6.30 -1.64 11.32
C VAL A 40 6.31 -3.06 10.74
N GLN A 41 7.45 -3.74 10.76
CA GLN A 41 7.58 -5.11 10.25
C GLN A 41 6.66 -6.08 11.00
N SER A 42 6.64 -6.02 12.34
CA SER A 42 5.75 -6.88 13.13
C SER A 42 4.27 -6.58 12.84
N TRP A 43 3.88 -5.32 12.63
CA TRP A 43 2.51 -5.00 12.23
C TRP A 43 2.14 -5.57 10.87
N ILE A 44 3.05 -5.52 9.89
CA ILE A 44 2.81 -6.14 8.57
C ILE A 44 2.59 -7.65 8.75
N GLU A 45 3.47 -8.36 9.46
CA GLU A 45 3.37 -9.81 9.73
C GLU A 45 2.08 -10.18 10.49
N TYR A 46 1.67 -9.34 11.45
CA TYR A 46 0.48 -9.61 12.25
C TYR A 46 -0.80 -9.44 11.44
N LEU A 47 -0.88 -8.38 10.64
CA LEU A 47 -2.07 -8.09 9.83
C LEU A 47 -2.17 -9.02 8.61
N SER A 48 -1.03 -9.49 8.07
CA SER A 48 -0.98 -10.53 7.01
C SER A 48 -1.25 -11.93 7.54
N GLY A 49 -0.97 -12.17 8.83
CA GLY A 49 -1.07 -13.50 9.46
C GLY A 49 0.17 -14.37 9.23
N GLU A 50 1.31 -13.77 8.92
CA GLU A 50 2.61 -14.45 8.76
C GLU A 50 3.30 -14.74 10.10
N THR A 51 2.73 -14.26 11.21
CA THR A 51 3.24 -14.55 12.55
C THR A 51 2.87 -15.94 13.04
N TRP A 52 3.82 -16.59 13.71
CA TRP A 52 3.62 -17.88 14.39
C TRP A 52 3.22 -17.75 15.86
N ASN A 53 3.11 -16.52 16.39
CA ASN A 53 2.73 -16.31 17.78
C ASN A 53 1.23 -16.52 17.97
N PRO A 54 0.77 -17.55 18.73
CA PRO A 54 -0.65 -17.86 18.88
C PRO A 54 -1.48 -16.70 19.44
N MET A 55 -0.89 -15.88 20.31
CA MET A 55 -1.56 -14.73 20.93
C MET A 55 -1.80 -13.57 19.95
N LYS A 56 -1.03 -13.53 18.85
CA LYS A 56 -1.04 -12.48 17.82
C LYS A 56 -1.78 -12.90 16.55
N LEU A 57 -2.09 -14.19 16.36
CA LEU A 57 -2.87 -14.71 15.24
C LEU A 57 -4.23 -14.01 15.06
N LYS A 58 -4.82 -13.53 16.16
CA LYS A 58 -6.10 -12.79 16.15
C LYS A 58 -6.03 -11.42 15.47
N TYR A 59 -4.82 -10.90 15.16
CA TYR A 59 -4.63 -9.62 14.50
C TYR A 59 -4.73 -9.71 12.97
N GLN A 60 -4.72 -10.92 12.41
CA GLN A 60 -4.81 -11.11 10.97
C GLN A 60 -6.12 -10.52 10.42
N LEU A 61 -6.00 -9.65 9.42
CA LEU A 61 -7.16 -9.13 8.69
C LEU A 61 -7.71 -10.23 7.77
N LYS A 62 -8.95 -10.62 8.00
CA LYS A 62 -9.62 -11.66 7.22
C LYS A 62 -10.48 -11.07 6.11
N ASN A 63 -10.64 -11.85 5.03
CA ASN A 63 -11.51 -11.54 3.89
C ASN A 63 -11.22 -10.16 3.28
N VAL A 64 -9.94 -9.77 3.21
CA VAL A 64 -9.51 -8.44 2.76
C VAL A 64 -9.98 -8.18 1.34
N ARG A 65 -9.88 -9.18 0.45
CA ARG A 65 -10.29 -9.04 -0.97
C ARG A 65 -11.78 -8.77 -1.11
N GLU A 66 -12.59 -9.54 -0.39
CA GLU A 66 -14.06 -9.44 -0.40
C GLU A 66 -14.51 -8.08 0.17
N ARG A 67 -13.86 -7.62 1.24
CA ARG A 67 -14.14 -6.31 1.86
C ARG A 67 -13.73 -5.15 0.96
N LEU A 68 -12.58 -5.24 0.29
CA LEU A 68 -12.15 -4.25 -0.70
C LEU A 68 -13.09 -4.22 -1.90
N ALA A 69 -13.51 -5.38 -2.41
CA ALA A 69 -14.48 -5.45 -3.51
C ALA A 69 -15.81 -4.80 -3.11
N LYS A 70 -16.33 -5.08 -1.91
CA LYS A 70 -17.52 -4.43 -1.38
C LYS A 70 -17.37 -2.91 -1.29
N ASN A 71 -16.25 -2.41 -0.76
CA ASN A 71 -15.98 -0.97 -0.70
C ASN A 71 -15.92 -0.33 -2.10
N LEU A 72 -15.42 -1.04 -3.11
CA LEU A 72 -15.40 -0.55 -4.49
C LEU A 72 -16.79 -0.58 -5.15
N VAL A 73 -17.65 -1.54 -4.78
CA VAL A 73 -19.06 -1.56 -5.18
C VAL A 73 -19.82 -0.38 -4.56
N GLU A 74 -19.64 -0.14 -3.27
CA GLU A 74 -20.26 1.00 -2.56
C GLU A 74 -19.82 2.36 -3.14
N LYS A 75 -18.61 2.44 -3.70
CA LYS A 75 -18.08 3.60 -4.42
C LYS A 75 -18.47 3.67 -5.90
N GLY A 76 -19.23 2.69 -6.41
CA GLY A 76 -19.69 2.63 -7.79
C GLY A 76 -18.63 2.26 -8.83
N VAL A 77 -17.46 1.77 -8.40
CA VAL A 77 -16.37 1.36 -9.32
C VAL A 77 -16.60 -0.05 -9.87
N LEU A 78 -17.10 -0.94 -9.00
CA LEU A 78 -17.51 -2.30 -9.36
C LEU A 78 -19.03 -2.44 -9.25
N THR A 79 -19.59 -3.49 -9.84
CA THR A 79 -20.96 -3.94 -9.56
C THR A 79 -20.94 -5.31 -8.90
N THR A 80 -22.13 -5.83 -8.58
CA THR A 80 -22.29 -7.20 -8.10
C THR A 80 -23.19 -7.95 -9.05
N GLU A 81 -22.68 -9.04 -9.59
CA GLU A 81 -23.41 -9.93 -10.50
C GLU A 81 -23.42 -11.34 -9.93
N LYS A 82 -24.56 -12.02 -10.04
CA LYS A 82 -24.66 -13.45 -9.74
C LYS A 82 -24.50 -14.21 -11.05
N GLN A 83 -23.37 -14.89 -11.21
CA GLN A 83 -23.10 -15.76 -12.35
C GLN A 83 -23.45 -17.20 -11.99
N ASN A 84 -24.34 -17.80 -12.78
CA ASN A 84 -24.74 -19.19 -12.61
C ASN A 84 -23.86 -20.05 -13.52
N PHE A 85 -22.99 -20.86 -12.94
CA PHE A 85 -22.21 -21.87 -13.64
C PHE A 85 -22.97 -23.20 -13.57
N LEU A 86 -22.60 -24.16 -14.44
CA LEU A 86 -23.28 -25.45 -14.55
C LEU A 86 -23.41 -26.20 -13.20
N LEU A 87 -22.44 -26.04 -12.30
CA LEU A 87 -22.36 -26.78 -11.03
C LEU A 87 -22.50 -25.91 -9.78
N PHE A 88 -22.46 -24.59 -9.90
CA PHE A 88 -22.51 -23.67 -8.77
C PHE A 88 -22.83 -22.25 -9.21
N ASP A 89 -23.30 -21.44 -8.28
CA ASP A 89 -23.43 -20.01 -8.48
C ASP A 89 -22.25 -19.29 -7.83
N MET A 90 -21.75 -18.24 -8.48
CA MET A 90 -20.68 -17.40 -7.96
C MET A 90 -21.07 -15.93 -8.06
N THR A 91 -20.85 -15.19 -6.99
CA THR A 91 -20.97 -13.73 -7.01
C THR A 91 -19.67 -13.16 -7.58
N THR A 92 -19.77 -12.36 -8.64
CA THR A 92 -18.64 -11.69 -9.29
C THR A 92 -18.77 -10.18 -9.18
N HIS A 93 -17.62 -9.51 -9.33
CA HIS A 93 -17.51 -8.06 -9.19
C HIS A 93 -16.88 -7.43 -10.44
N PRO A 94 -17.59 -7.40 -11.58
CA PRO A 94 -17.05 -6.80 -12.78
C PRO A 94 -16.89 -5.27 -12.62
N LEU A 95 -15.92 -4.73 -13.36
CA LEU A 95 -15.64 -3.31 -13.43
C LEU A 95 -16.72 -2.60 -14.24
N THR A 96 -17.37 -1.60 -13.65
CA THR A 96 -18.37 -0.77 -14.32
C THR A 96 -17.81 0.59 -14.73
N ASP A 97 -17.05 1.23 -13.85
CA ASP A 97 -16.40 2.51 -14.15
C ASP A 97 -14.99 2.30 -14.74
N ASN A 98 -14.93 2.03 -16.04
CA ASN A 98 -13.65 1.92 -16.75
C ASN A 98 -12.89 3.26 -16.81
N VAL A 99 -13.60 4.40 -16.73
CA VAL A 99 -12.97 5.73 -16.79
C VAL A 99 -12.09 5.95 -15.58
N VAL A 100 -12.55 5.57 -14.38
CA VAL A 100 -11.76 5.66 -13.15
C VAL A 100 -10.53 4.76 -13.21
N LYS A 101 -10.66 3.53 -13.72
CA LYS A 101 -9.50 2.64 -13.91
C LYS A 101 -8.46 3.24 -14.86
N CYS A 102 -8.88 3.72 -16.04
CA CYS A 102 -7.99 4.37 -16.99
C CYS A 102 -7.31 5.61 -16.39
N ARG A 103 -8.05 6.42 -15.61
CA ARG A 103 -7.49 7.59 -14.92
C ARG A 103 -6.44 7.19 -13.87
N LEU A 104 -6.68 6.11 -13.13
CA LEU A 104 -5.71 5.58 -12.16
C LEU A 104 -4.42 5.13 -12.87
N VAL A 105 -4.55 4.34 -13.95
CA VAL A 105 -3.39 3.86 -14.72
C VAL A 105 -2.59 5.04 -15.27
N LYS A 106 -3.26 6.02 -15.89
CA LYS A 106 -2.61 7.24 -16.39
C LYS A 106 -1.93 8.03 -15.28
N LYS A 107 -2.54 8.15 -14.10
CA LYS A 107 -1.92 8.82 -12.93
C LYS A 107 -0.64 8.12 -12.49
N VAL A 108 -0.61 6.79 -12.49
CA VAL A 108 0.58 5.99 -12.13
C VAL A 108 1.70 6.19 -13.15
N GLN A 109 1.37 6.11 -14.44
CA GLN A 109 2.29 6.37 -15.55
C GLN A 109 2.87 7.79 -15.46
N GLU A 110 2.01 8.81 -15.35
CA GLU A 110 2.43 10.21 -15.22
C GLU A 110 3.30 10.42 -13.98
N ALA A 111 2.98 9.79 -12.85
CA ALA A 111 3.79 9.89 -11.64
C ALA A 111 5.21 9.31 -11.85
N ALA A 112 5.34 8.17 -12.52
CA ALA A 112 6.63 7.56 -12.81
C ALA A 112 7.44 8.37 -13.87
N LEU A 113 6.75 8.92 -14.86
CA LEU A 113 7.34 9.74 -15.92
C LEU A 113 7.56 11.21 -15.53
N ARG A 114 7.10 11.64 -14.36
CA ARG A 114 7.38 12.99 -13.85
C ARG A 114 8.79 13.05 -13.26
N ARG A 115 9.60 13.99 -13.74
CA ARG A 115 10.96 14.21 -13.21
C ARG A 115 10.97 14.48 -11.69
N SER A 116 9.94 15.13 -11.16
CA SER A 116 9.86 15.43 -9.72
C SER A 116 9.76 14.20 -8.83
N ILE A 117 9.46 13.00 -9.35
CA ILE A 117 9.40 11.80 -8.52
C ILE A 117 10.78 11.44 -7.94
N THR A 118 11.87 11.82 -8.63
CA THR A 118 13.24 11.65 -8.11
C THR A 118 13.59 12.69 -7.04
N ASP A 119 12.87 13.80 -6.98
CA ASP A 119 12.93 14.75 -5.86
C ASP A 119 11.87 14.36 -4.82
N VAL A 120 12.13 13.25 -4.12
CA VAL A 120 11.20 12.64 -3.16
C VAL A 120 10.78 13.56 -2.03
N ALA A 121 11.56 14.61 -1.75
CA ALA A 121 11.26 15.60 -0.73
C ALA A 121 10.02 16.44 -1.08
N HIS A 122 9.84 16.76 -2.36
CA HIS A 122 8.72 17.57 -2.86
C HIS A 122 7.67 16.74 -3.60
N ALA A 123 7.89 15.44 -3.76
CA ALA A 123 6.94 14.54 -4.38
C ALA A 123 5.65 14.43 -3.56
N ASP A 124 4.53 14.24 -4.26
CA ASP A 124 3.26 13.88 -3.61
C ASP A 124 3.42 12.52 -2.91
N LYS A 125 3.36 12.53 -1.58
CA LYS A 125 3.55 11.33 -0.73
C LYS A 125 2.58 10.21 -1.11
N ARG A 126 1.36 10.53 -1.55
CA ARG A 126 0.37 9.52 -1.96
C ARG A 126 0.76 8.85 -3.27
N SER A 127 1.25 9.59 -4.24
CA SER A 127 1.73 9.05 -5.52
C SER A 127 3.02 8.25 -5.35
N LEU A 128 3.94 8.71 -4.49
CA LEU A 128 5.15 7.96 -4.13
C LEU A 128 4.80 6.62 -3.46
N ALA A 129 3.94 6.64 -2.45
CA ALA A 129 3.49 5.41 -1.79
C ALA A 129 2.75 4.46 -2.74
N LEU A 130 1.94 4.98 -3.66
CA LEU A 130 1.28 4.17 -4.67
C LEU A 130 2.29 3.46 -5.58
N LEU A 131 3.34 4.15 -6.05
CA LEU A 131 4.38 3.54 -6.89
C LEU A 131 5.17 2.47 -6.14
N MET A 132 5.65 2.79 -4.94
CA MET A 132 6.45 1.87 -4.12
C MET A 132 5.66 0.61 -3.75
N LEU A 133 4.42 0.77 -3.28
CA LEU A 133 3.58 -0.35 -2.87
C LEU A 133 3.08 -1.16 -4.07
N ALA A 134 2.75 -0.53 -5.20
CA ALA A 134 2.37 -1.24 -6.42
C ALA A 134 3.54 -2.06 -6.99
N HIS A 135 4.78 -1.56 -6.85
CA HIS A 135 5.97 -2.33 -7.19
C HIS A 135 6.15 -3.53 -6.25
N SER A 136 6.10 -3.33 -4.93
CA SER A 136 6.23 -4.43 -3.95
C SER A 136 5.12 -5.48 -4.06
N ALA A 137 3.95 -5.09 -4.54
CA ALA A 137 2.82 -6.00 -4.80
C ALA A 137 2.83 -6.64 -6.20
N ASP A 138 3.86 -6.38 -7.01
CA ASP A 138 4.04 -6.94 -8.37
C ASP A 138 2.86 -6.65 -9.33
N VAL A 139 2.25 -5.47 -9.21
CA VAL A 139 1.11 -5.05 -10.06
C VAL A 139 1.43 -3.83 -10.92
N LEU A 140 2.58 -3.18 -10.72
CA LEU A 140 2.97 -1.97 -11.43
C LEU A 140 3.16 -2.21 -12.94
N GLU A 141 3.62 -3.41 -13.31
CA GLU A 141 3.82 -3.81 -14.72
C GLU A 141 2.53 -3.67 -15.55
N ASN A 142 1.38 -3.96 -14.95
CA ASN A 142 0.08 -3.80 -15.61
C ASN A 142 -0.21 -2.36 -16.03
N ALA A 143 0.35 -1.38 -15.30
CA ALA A 143 0.22 0.04 -15.64
C ALA A 143 1.26 0.48 -16.66
N PHE A 144 2.41 -0.20 -16.76
CA PHE A 144 3.50 0.18 -17.67
C PHE A 144 3.44 -0.52 -19.03
N ALA A 145 2.81 -1.69 -19.12
CA ALA A 145 2.66 -2.44 -20.37
C ALA A 145 2.12 -1.62 -21.57
N PRO A 146 1.22 -0.60 -21.40
CA PRO A 146 0.76 0.23 -22.51
C PRO A 146 1.69 1.38 -22.91
N LEU A 147 2.81 1.60 -22.23
CA LEU A 147 3.76 2.68 -22.52
C LEU A 147 4.56 2.38 -23.80
N SER A 148 5.19 3.42 -24.36
CA SER A 148 6.23 3.25 -25.38
C SER A 148 7.47 2.60 -24.77
N ASP A 149 8.31 1.92 -25.56
CA ASP A 149 9.54 1.29 -25.06
C ASP A 149 10.44 2.29 -24.31
N GLU A 150 10.56 3.52 -24.83
CA GLU A 150 11.36 4.57 -24.23
C GLU A 150 10.80 5.05 -22.87
N ASP A 151 9.47 5.24 -22.80
CA ASP A 151 8.80 5.62 -21.56
C ASP A 151 8.81 4.49 -20.53
N TYR A 152 8.66 3.24 -20.98
CA TYR A 152 8.73 2.06 -20.14
C TYR A 152 10.11 1.93 -19.48
N GLU A 153 11.19 2.05 -20.27
CA GLU A 153 12.55 2.03 -19.74
C GLU A 153 12.81 3.18 -18.77
N LEU A 154 12.33 4.38 -19.08
CA LEU A 154 12.48 5.56 -18.23
C LEU A 154 11.73 5.41 -16.90
N ALA A 155 10.45 4.99 -16.95
CA ALA A 155 9.62 4.77 -15.78
C ALA A 155 10.23 3.70 -14.87
N THR A 156 10.64 2.56 -15.45
CA THR A 156 11.27 1.45 -14.73
C THR A 156 12.58 1.89 -14.08
N ARG A 157 13.43 2.62 -14.81
CA ARG A 157 14.69 3.15 -14.28
C ARG A 157 14.47 4.09 -13.09
N ARG A 158 13.44 4.93 -13.14
CA ARG A 158 13.11 5.84 -12.03
C ARG A 158 12.55 5.10 -10.83
N VAL A 159 11.68 4.12 -11.03
CA VAL A 159 11.17 3.28 -9.94
C VAL A 159 12.33 2.52 -9.27
N ARG A 160 13.26 1.95 -10.04
CA ARG A 160 14.50 1.35 -9.48
C ARG A 160 15.31 2.35 -8.66
N ALA A 161 15.52 3.56 -9.18
CA ALA A 161 16.22 4.60 -8.43
C ALA A 161 15.52 4.98 -7.11
N LEU A 162 14.19 4.84 -7.00
CA LEU A 162 13.46 5.03 -5.74
C LEU A 162 13.71 3.89 -4.75
N LEU A 163 13.88 2.66 -5.22
CA LEU A 163 14.17 1.49 -4.39
C LEU A 163 15.60 1.52 -3.84
N ASP A 164 16.52 2.12 -4.59
CA ASP A 164 17.93 2.28 -4.20
C ASP A 164 18.17 3.47 -3.24
N LEU A 165 17.12 4.21 -2.85
CA LEU A 165 17.24 5.32 -1.92
C LEU A 165 17.65 4.83 -0.52
N ASP A 166 18.43 5.66 0.18
CA ASP A 166 18.65 5.47 1.61
C ASP A 166 17.40 5.92 2.40
N PHE A 167 16.52 4.97 2.71
CA PHE A 167 15.29 5.26 3.46
C PHE A 167 15.55 5.77 4.89
N GLU A 168 16.70 5.45 5.51
CA GLU A 168 17.10 6.04 6.79
C GLU A 168 17.44 7.52 6.59
N ALA A 169 18.24 7.78 5.55
CA ALA A 169 18.43 9.04 4.84
C ALA A 169 17.18 9.93 4.84
N GLU A 170 16.21 9.48 4.04
CA GLU A 170 15.00 10.21 3.69
C GLU A 170 14.04 10.38 4.88
N ALA A 171 13.99 9.40 5.79
CA ALA A 171 13.18 9.50 7.01
C ALA A 171 13.71 10.53 8.01
N MET A 172 14.98 10.96 7.90
CA MET A 172 15.56 11.98 8.79
C MET A 172 15.34 13.41 8.30
N ARG A 173 14.79 13.61 7.10
CA ARG A 173 14.53 14.95 6.57
C ARG A 173 13.47 15.69 7.40
N PRO A 174 13.54 17.03 7.46
CA PRO A 174 12.45 17.83 7.99
C PRO A 174 11.13 17.49 7.28
N ASP A 175 10.03 17.37 8.04
CA ASP A 175 8.68 17.07 7.55
C ASP A 175 8.49 15.71 6.83
N ALA A 176 9.46 14.80 6.98
CA ALA A 176 9.35 13.44 6.48
C ALA A 176 8.23 12.66 7.19
N CYS A 177 7.54 11.79 6.44
CA CYS A 177 6.64 10.82 7.03
C CYS A 177 7.43 9.55 7.40
N GLU A 178 7.97 9.49 8.62
CA GLU A 178 8.84 8.38 9.05
C GLU A 178 8.18 6.99 8.87
N ILE A 179 6.88 6.87 9.17
CA ILE A 179 6.14 5.60 9.00
C ILE A 179 6.13 5.17 7.53
N MET A 180 5.94 6.09 6.59
CA MET A 180 5.91 5.76 5.16
C MET A 180 7.25 5.17 4.70
N TRP A 181 8.36 5.79 5.10
CA TRP A 181 9.70 5.27 4.79
C TRP A 181 10.00 3.95 5.50
N ALA A 182 9.51 3.76 6.72
CA ALA A 182 9.65 2.51 7.44
C ALA A 182 8.89 1.36 6.73
N VAL A 183 7.72 1.66 6.15
CA VAL A 183 6.97 0.70 5.33
C VAL A 183 7.74 0.37 4.05
N PHE A 184 8.30 1.35 3.35
CA PHE A 184 9.12 1.08 2.16
C PHE A 184 10.34 0.21 2.51
N ALA A 185 11.05 0.56 3.58
CA ALA A 185 12.18 -0.21 4.06
C ALA A 185 11.80 -1.66 4.43
N ALA A 186 10.58 -1.91 4.92
CA ALA A 186 10.11 -3.25 5.27
C ALA A 186 9.74 -4.11 4.05
N PHE A 187 9.45 -3.50 2.89
CA PHE A 187 9.14 -4.23 1.66
C PHE A 187 10.34 -4.36 0.71
N THR A 188 11.40 -3.56 0.89
CA THR A 188 12.61 -3.60 0.05
C THR A 188 13.75 -4.42 0.68
N LYS A 189 13.76 -4.60 2.00
CA LYS A 189 14.76 -5.42 2.72
C LYS A 189 14.17 -6.77 3.12
#